data_AF-A0A0F7UBQ4-F1
#
_entry.id   AF-A0A0F7UBQ4-F1
#
_cell.length_a   1.000
_cell.length_b   1.000
_cell.length_c   1.000
_cell.angle_alpha   90.00
_cell.angle_beta   90.00
_cell.angle_gamma   90.00
#
_symmetry.space_group_name_H-M   'P 1'
#
loop_
_entity.id
_entity.type
_entity.pdbx_description
1 polymer ?
#
loop_
_entity_poly.entity_id
_entity_poly.type
_entity_poly.pdbx_seq_one_letter_code
_entity_poly.pdbx_strand_id
1 'polypeptide(L)'
;MLKNVTQLTLDRLAKEPAVLQLKLEELSRALEEAVVDNCSVLLSSSRCLTYVERDVADVASGLSGLQRSLPQLTRRLQVFMNASGRASSNHAALHLLWVMQEIVTELVNLPTMIRNCCKTGLYTEALDLAVFAREQLVSLDARCRREEPLLRFIERQVEQERMACHTALLQELGTADNFARIVKLLGHLRRVGLFSEAHLRLQFIDRRGASVSSLKGAIETQCANDCVRGLCSAASLLSGAISEVATQYRAIFGDLDASIAFWLRMQVAWFLLLVHNNLALSPSEHRNESSGGCRRELQGVPTQMPSLRSRTWLKAGTEQRDGRVGQELPFLDAASISLLYRHTQHASCCLRRVGAYFFPAAVPVFEQYLHSLLKHKGNVALIRLYQDLRCYSWDSSALFRTLRENCEERPDTAGHLVKLSSTSNDDSGTREPFALLRHPPLCTFTNELLKVLNAALDFPLFTVVATLPTMFKRILLRGAYILESIRRDMIGQTADRQTKDEFASLCQTYANVLLPLLAADLKSMLGFELAPEAVFSDVKDWVEQQRLYETGCV
;
A
#
# COMPACT_ATOMS: atom_id res chain seq x y z
N MET A 1 -114.09 27.44 -65.93
CA MET A 1 -115.35 26.92 -66.51
C MET A 1 -115.95 27.98 -67.46
N LEU A 2 -115.17 28.35 -68.48
CA LEU A 2 -115.46 29.36 -69.53
C LEU A 2 -116.14 28.73 -70.78
N LYS A 3 -116.76 27.54 -70.63
CA LYS A 3 -117.33 26.79 -71.77
C LYS A 3 -118.75 27.22 -72.17
N ASN A 4 -119.41 28.11 -71.43
CA ASN A 4 -120.79 28.53 -71.75
C ASN A 4 -120.87 29.88 -72.48
N VAL A 5 -119.71 30.54 -72.67
CA VAL A 5 -119.60 31.89 -73.24
C VAL A 5 -120.09 31.96 -74.69
N THR A 6 -120.06 30.84 -75.43
CA THR A 6 -120.47 30.79 -76.85
C THR A 6 -121.97 30.56 -77.07
N GLN A 7 -122.79 30.39 -76.02
CA GLN A 7 -124.25 30.26 -76.12
C GLN A 7 -125.03 31.52 -75.69
N LEU A 8 -124.33 32.61 -75.33
CA LEU A 8 -124.96 33.78 -74.72
C LEU A 8 -124.79 35.01 -75.62
N THR A 9 -125.93 35.67 -75.89
CA THR A 9 -126.04 36.88 -76.72
C THR A 9 -125.23 38.04 -76.14
N LEU A 10 -124.78 38.95 -77.01
CA LEU A 10 -123.84 40.06 -76.72
C LEU A 10 -124.16 40.87 -75.44
N ASP A 11 -125.45 41.01 -75.11
CA ASP A 11 -125.95 41.70 -73.91
C ASP A 11 -125.60 41.02 -72.57
N ARG A 12 -125.33 39.71 -72.58
CA ARG A 12 -124.97 38.93 -71.37
C ARG A 12 -123.46 38.94 -71.12
N LEU A 13 -122.64 39.01 -72.18
CA LEU A 13 -121.18 39.05 -72.07
C LEU A 13 -120.67 40.37 -71.49
N ALA A 14 -121.32 41.49 -71.84
CA ALA A 14 -121.01 42.80 -71.26
C ALA A 14 -121.20 42.85 -69.73
N LYS A 15 -122.01 41.95 -69.16
CA LYS A 15 -122.30 41.87 -67.72
C LYS A 15 -121.48 40.81 -66.98
N GLU A 16 -120.81 39.90 -67.69
CA GLU A 16 -120.04 38.80 -67.10
C GLU A 16 -118.75 39.20 -66.37
N PRO A 17 -117.93 40.18 -66.83
CA PRO A 17 -116.74 40.60 -66.07
C PRO A 17 -117.12 41.24 -64.73
N ALA A 18 -118.25 41.95 -64.68
CA ALA A 18 -118.78 42.48 -63.44
C ALA A 18 -119.16 41.36 -62.45
N VAL A 19 -119.69 40.22 -62.92
CA VAL A 19 -120.06 39.08 -62.06
C VAL A 19 -118.82 38.33 -61.54
N LEU A 20 -117.75 38.21 -62.33
CA LEU A 20 -116.52 37.54 -61.88
C LEU A 20 -115.70 38.39 -60.90
N GLN A 21 -115.65 39.72 -61.12
CA GLN A 21 -115.06 40.62 -60.12
C GLN A 21 -115.83 40.53 -58.81
N LEU A 22 -117.17 40.48 -58.88
CA LEU A 22 -118.02 40.24 -57.70
C LEU A 22 -117.68 38.93 -56.98
N LYS A 23 -117.41 37.83 -57.71
CA LYS A 23 -117.06 36.53 -57.10
C LYS A 23 -115.65 36.46 -56.53
N LEU A 24 -114.68 37.10 -57.17
CA LEU A 24 -113.32 37.15 -56.66
C LEU A 24 -113.24 38.05 -55.42
N GLU A 25 -113.94 39.18 -55.46
CA GLU A 25 -114.13 40.02 -54.27
C GLU A 25 -114.91 39.26 -53.19
N GLU A 26 -115.90 38.42 -53.51
CA GLU A 26 -116.57 37.55 -52.54
C GLU A 26 -115.60 36.55 -51.90
N LEU A 27 -114.74 35.89 -52.68
CA LEU A 27 -113.82 34.88 -52.14
C LEU A 27 -112.63 35.47 -51.42
N SER A 28 -112.08 36.60 -51.89
CA SER A 28 -111.05 37.32 -51.14
C SER A 28 -111.63 37.90 -49.86
N ARG A 29 -112.86 38.42 -49.90
CA ARG A 29 -113.58 38.87 -48.70
C ARG A 29 -113.89 37.70 -47.78
N ALA A 30 -114.26 36.52 -48.28
CA ALA A 30 -114.46 35.32 -47.46
C ALA A 30 -113.15 34.77 -46.89
N LEU A 31 -112.02 34.88 -47.61
CA LEU A 31 -110.71 34.49 -47.11
C LEU A 31 -110.17 35.51 -46.11
N GLU A 32 -110.33 36.81 -46.37
CA GLU A 32 -109.98 37.88 -45.44
C GLU A 32 -110.86 37.83 -44.19
N GLU A 33 -112.17 37.58 -44.32
CA GLU A 33 -113.07 37.29 -43.20
C GLU A 33 -112.60 36.04 -42.47
N ALA A 34 -112.35 34.91 -43.14
CA ALA A 34 -111.89 33.69 -42.48
C ALA A 34 -110.49 33.85 -41.83
N VAL A 35 -109.60 34.66 -42.42
CA VAL A 35 -108.29 34.98 -41.88
C VAL A 35 -108.42 35.99 -40.75
N VAL A 36 -109.31 36.97 -40.79
CA VAL A 36 -109.56 37.91 -39.68
C VAL A 36 -110.25 37.19 -38.52
N ASP A 37 -111.26 36.38 -38.81
CA ASP A 37 -111.99 35.54 -37.85
C ASP A 37 -111.04 34.55 -37.17
N ASN A 38 -110.12 33.95 -37.93
CA ASN A 38 -109.16 32.97 -37.40
C ASN A 38 -107.73 33.50 -37.26
N CYS A 39 -107.51 34.82 -37.37
CA CYS A 39 -106.18 35.45 -37.24
C CYS A 39 -105.64 35.18 -35.85
N SER A 40 -106.53 35.22 -34.86
CA SER A 40 -106.25 34.87 -33.48
C SER A 40 -105.78 33.42 -33.33
N VAL A 41 -106.34 32.47 -34.09
CA VAL A 41 -105.98 31.04 -34.07
C VAL A 41 -104.67 30.77 -34.79
N LEU A 42 -104.42 31.43 -35.93
CA LEU A 42 -103.15 31.29 -36.67
C LEU A 42 -101.99 31.98 -35.93
N LEU A 43 -102.23 33.16 -35.34
CA LEU A 43 -101.25 33.85 -34.51
C LEU A 43 -101.02 33.12 -33.18
N SER A 44 -102.05 32.51 -32.58
CA SER A 44 -101.86 31.68 -31.38
C SER A 44 -101.10 30.40 -31.72
N SER A 45 -101.39 29.75 -32.85
CA SER A 45 -100.66 28.56 -33.33
C SER A 45 -99.19 28.87 -33.64
N SER A 46 -98.89 29.98 -34.32
CA SER A 46 -97.50 30.38 -34.58
C SER A 46 -96.76 30.79 -33.32
N ARG A 47 -97.44 31.49 -32.38
CA ARG A 47 -96.88 31.79 -31.05
C ARG A 47 -96.61 30.50 -30.27
N CYS A 48 -97.55 29.56 -30.23
CA CYS A 48 -97.38 28.25 -29.61
C CYS A 48 -96.22 27.47 -30.23
N LEU A 49 -96.07 27.48 -31.57
CA LEU A 49 -94.93 26.86 -32.24
C LEU A 49 -93.60 27.49 -31.84
N THR A 50 -93.48 28.82 -31.84
CA THR A 50 -92.24 29.49 -31.40
C THR A 50 -91.94 29.26 -29.91
N TYR A 51 -92.97 29.10 -29.08
CA TYR A 51 -92.82 28.75 -27.67
C TYR A 51 -92.31 27.33 -27.51
N VAL A 52 -92.92 26.36 -28.22
CA VAL A 52 -92.47 24.95 -28.22
C VAL A 52 -91.06 24.82 -28.78
N GLU A 53 -90.70 25.53 -29.85
CA GLU A 53 -89.34 25.53 -30.40
C GLU A 53 -88.31 26.06 -29.39
N ARG A 54 -88.65 27.12 -28.65
CA ARG A 54 -87.81 27.65 -27.57
C ARG A 54 -87.69 26.66 -26.41
N ASP A 55 -88.81 26.12 -25.92
CA ASP A 55 -88.82 25.13 -24.84
C ASP A 55 -88.02 23.88 -25.23
N VAL A 56 -88.14 23.41 -26.48
CA VAL A 56 -87.34 22.27 -26.99
C VAL A 56 -85.87 22.63 -27.08
N ALA A 57 -85.51 23.85 -27.50
CA ALA A 57 -84.13 24.32 -27.52
C ALA A 57 -83.55 24.43 -26.09
N ASP A 58 -84.33 24.93 -25.14
CA ASP A 58 -83.95 25.04 -23.73
C ASP A 58 -83.76 23.65 -23.11
N VAL A 59 -84.68 22.72 -23.35
CA VAL A 59 -84.56 21.31 -22.91
C VAL A 59 -83.37 20.63 -23.56
N ALA A 60 -83.13 20.83 -24.86
CA ALA A 60 -81.97 20.26 -25.54
C ALA A 60 -80.64 20.81 -24.98
N SER A 61 -80.60 22.11 -24.69
CA SER A 61 -79.43 22.74 -24.07
C SER A 61 -79.21 22.21 -22.65
N GLY A 62 -80.26 22.05 -21.84
CA GLY A 62 -80.22 21.47 -20.51
C GLY A 62 -79.77 20.00 -20.53
N LEU A 63 -80.30 19.20 -21.46
CA LEU A 63 -79.90 17.80 -21.65
C LEU A 63 -78.42 17.70 -22.06
N SER A 64 -77.95 18.59 -22.95
CA SER A 64 -76.53 18.65 -23.32
C SER A 64 -75.63 19.07 -22.14
N GLY A 65 -76.12 19.95 -21.27
CA GLY A 65 -75.45 20.34 -20.02
C GLY A 65 -75.34 19.16 -19.06
N LEU A 66 -76.42 18.39 -18.89
CA LEU A 66 -76.44 17.18 -18.08
C LEU A 66 -75.51 16.10 -18.65
N GLN A 67 -75.53 15.90 -19.98
CA GLN A 67 -74.65 14.95 -20.65
C GLN A 67 -73.16 15.29 -20.46
N ARG A 68 -72.80 16.58 -20.40
CA ARG A 68 -71.43 17.02 -20.10
C ARG A 68 -71.06 16.91 -18.61
N SER A 69 -72.01 17.13 -17.69
CA SER A 69 -71.74 17.13 -16.24
C SER A 69 -71.69 15.71 -15.64
N LEU A 70 -72.47 14.77 -16.16
CA LEU A 70 -72.55 13.39 -15.71
C LEU A 70 -71.19 12.63 -15.75
N PRO A 71 -70.36 12.72 -16.80
CA PRO A 71 -69.02 12.12 -16.78
C PRO A 71 -68.06 12.82 -15.81
N GLN A 72 -68.20 14.14 -15.60
CA GLN A 72 -67.40 14.86 -14.61
C GLN A 72 -67.77 14.41 -13.18
N LEU A 73 -69.05 14.23 -12.90
CA LEU A 73 -69.54 13.68 -11.64
C LEU A 73 -69.05 12.24 -11.43
N THR A 74 -69.14 11.40 -12.47
CA THR A 74 -68.65 10.02 -12.43
C THR A 74 -67.16 9.98 -12.10
N ARG A 75 -66.34 10.81 -12.75
CA ARG A 75 -64.90 10.92 -12.47
C ARG A 75 -64.64 11.38 -11.03
N ARG A 76 -65.38 12.37 -10.53
CA ARG A 76 -65.24 12.86 -9.14
C ARG A 76 -65.66 11.80 -8.12
N LEU A 77 -66.77 11.09 -8.37
CA LEU A 77 -67.22 9.98 -7.52
C LEU A 77 -66.20 8.84 -7.52
N GLN A 78 -65.57 8.53 -8.65
CA GLN A 78 -64.54 7.52 -8.71
C GLN A 78 -63.28 7.94 -7.93
N VAL A 79 -62.87 9.20 -8.01
CA VAL A 79 -61.79 9.76 -7.16
C VAL A 79 -62.17 9.69 -5.69
N PHE A 80 -63.40 10.05 -5.35
CA PHE A 80 -63.90 9.99 -3.98
C PHE A 80 -63.97 8.56 -3.44
N MET A 81 -64.50 7.60 -4.21
CA MET A 81 -64.53 6.17 -3.84
C MET A 81 -63.11 5.63 -3.63
N ASN A 82 -62.16 5.98 -4.50
CA ASN A 82 -60.77 5.58 -4.33
C ASN A 82 -60.15 6.21 -3.07
N ALA A 83 -60.43 7.49 -2.80
CA ALA A 83 -59.94 8.19 -1.61
C ALA A 83 -60.57 7.64 -0.32
N SER A 84 -61.88 7.39 -0.31
CA SER A 84 -62.62 6.80 0.80
C SER A 84 -62.18 5.36 1.07
N GLY A 85 -61.97 4.56 0.02
CA GLY A 85 -61.42 3.20 0.13
C GLY A 85 -60.02 3.19 0.76
N ARG A 86 -59.12 4.08 0.32
CA ARG A 86 -57.80 4.26 0.97
C ARG A 86 -57.92 4.73 2.42
N ALA A 87 -58.79 5.70 2.69
CA ALA A 87 -59.00 6.21 4.05
C ALA A 87 -59.56 5.15 4.99
N SER A 88 -60.51 4.32 4.51
CA SER A 88 -61.09 3.21 5.26
C SER A 88 -60.05 2.11 5.52
N SER A 89 -59.23 1.77 4.51
CA SER A 89 -58.11 0.84 4.69
C SER A 89 -57.08 1.35 5.70
N ASN A 90 -56.70 2.63 5.60
CA ASN A 90 -55.78 3.26 6.54
C ASN A 90 -56.36 3.32 7.95
N HIS A 91 -57.65 3.61 8.09
CA HIS A 91 -58.32 3.60 9.39
C HIS A 91 -58.32 2.19 10.01
N ALA A 92 -58.58 1.15 9.21
CA ALA A 92 -58.51 -0.23 9.68
C ALA A 92 -57.08 -0.63 10.12
N ALA A 93 -56.05 -0.21 9.38
CA ALA A 93 -54.65 -0.43 9.74
C ALA A 93 -54.27 0.32 11.03
N LEU A 94 -54.62 1.60 11.14
CA LEU A 94 -54.39 2.42 12.33
C LEU A 94 -55.12 1.86 13.56
N HIS A 95 -56.36 1.40 13.39
CA HIS A 95 -57.11 0.77 14.47
C HIS A 95 -56.44 -0.54 14.93
N LEU A 96 -55.91 -1.34 14.00
CA LEU A 96 -55.16 -2.56 14.35
C LEU A 96 -53.87 -2.23 15.13
N LEU A 97 -53.13 -1.21 14.70
CA LEU A 97 -51.94 -0.73 15.42
C LEU A 97 -52.27 -0.20 16.81
N TRP A 98 -53.41 0.49 16.94
CA TRP A 98 -53.89 0.98 18.22
C TRP A 98 -54.29 -0.15 19.17
N VAL A 99 -54.96 -1.19 18.67
CA VAL A 99 -55.24 -2.41 19.46
C VAL A 99 -53.95 -3.11 19.89
N MET A 100 -52.89 -3.03 19.08
CA MET A 100 -51.57 -3.60 19.39
C MET A 100 -50.59 -2.59 20.02
N GLN A 101 -51.10 -1.55 20.69
CA GLN A 101 -50.30 -0.43 21.18
C GLN A 101 -49.12 -0.88 22.07
N GLU A 102 -49.30 -1.87 22.95
CA GLU A 102 -48.21 -2.37 23.81
C GLU A 102 -47.04 -2.92 22.99
N ILE A 103 -47.34 -3.77 22.00
CA ILE A 103 -46.32 -4.37 21.10
C ILE A 103 -45.64 -3.29 20.28
N VAL A 104 -46.38 -2.29 19.80
CA VAL A 104 -45.81 -1.16 19.05
C VAL A 104 -44.88 -0.33 19.94
N THR A 105 -45.25 -0.09 21.20
CA THR A 105 -44.38 0.64 22.14
C THR A 105 -43.09 -0.11 22.45
N GLU A 106 -43.15 -1.44 22.64
CA GLU A 106 -41.95 -2.27 22.79
C GLU A 106 -41.07 -2.18 21.53
N LEU A 107 -41.68 -2.27 20.35
CA LEU A 107 -40.98 -2.20 19.06
C LEU A 107 -40.23 -0.87 18.86
N VAL A 108 -40.83 0.24 19.28
CA VAL A 108 -40.21 1.58 19.23
C VAL A 108 -39.02 1.69 20.20
N ASN A 109 -39.05 0.95 21.31
CA ASN A 109 -37.97 0.93 22.29
C ASN A 109 -36.77 0.06 21.85
N LEU A 110 -37.01 -1.00 21.06
CA LEU A 110 -35.98 -1.96 20.63
C LEU A 110 -34.72 -1.31 20.03
N PRO A 111 -34.79 -0.33 19.10
CA PRO A 111 -33.58 0.34 18.58
C PRO A 111 -32.72 0.96 19.68
N THR A 112 -33.33 1.59 20.68
CA THR A 112 -32.57 2.21 21.77
C THR A 112 -31.96 1.16 22.69
N MET A 113 -32.64 0.04 22.91
CA MET A 113 -32.10 -1.11 23.64
C MET A 113 -30.92 -1.74 22.90
N ILE A 114 -31.04 -1.96 21.58
CA ILE A 114 -29.94 -2.47 20.73
C ILE A 114 -28.73 -1.53 20.83
N ARG A 115 -28.95 -0.21 20.72
CA ARG A 115 -27.89 0.79 20.87
C ARG A 115 -27.17 0.68 22.21
N ASN A 116 -27.92 0.53 23.30
CA ASN A 116 -27.36 0.41 24.64
C ASN A 116 -26.58 -0.90 24.82
N CYS A 117 -27.11 -2.03 24.32
CA CYS A 117 -26.43 -3.33 24.36
C CYS A 117 -25.11 -3.32 23.56
N CYS A 118 -25.08 -2.64 22.41
CA CYS A 118 -23.86 -2.45 21.63
C CYS A 118 -22.82 -1.63 22.41
N LYS A 119 -23.25 -0.58 23.12
CA LYS A 119 -22.34 0.24 23.95
C LYS A 119 -21.79 -0.50 25.16
N THR A 120 -22.55 -1.43 25.73
CA THR A 120 -22.10 -2.26 26.88
C THR A 120 -21.28 -3.48 26.46
N GLY A 121 -21.17 -3.78 25.16
CA GLY A 121 -20.43 -4.94 24.63
C GLY A 121 -21.22 -6.26 24.66
N LEU A 122 -22.52 -6.22 24.96
CA LEU A 122 -23.42 -7.38 24.95
C LEU A 122 -23.93 -7.66 23.52
N TYR A 123 -23.02 -8.02 22.63
CA TYR A 123 -23.31 -8.18 21.20
C TYR A 123 -24.24 -9.35 20.87
N THR A 124 -24.26 -10.40 21.69
CA THR A 124 -25.21 -11.53 21.50
C THR A 124 -26.65 -11.05 21.63
N GLU A 125 -26.95 -10.38 22.73
CA GLU A 125 -28.29 -9.88 23.06
C GLU A 125 -28.72 -8.80 22.07
N ALA A 126 -27.81 -7.89 21.70
CA ALA A 126 -28.08 -6.87 20.68
C ALA A 126 -28.51 -7.49 19.33
N LEU A 127 -27.86 -8.57 18.92
CA LEU A 127 -28.19 -9.26 17.66
C LEU A 127 -29.48 -10.08 17.77
N ASP A 128 -29.73 -10.72 18.90
CA ASP A 128 -30.99 -11.44 19.16
C ASP A 128 -32.18 -10.48 19.14
N LEU A 129 -32.04 -9.30 19.77
CA LEU A 129 -33.04 -8.23 19.74
C LEU A 129 -33.25 -7.68 18.32
N ALA A 130 -32.20 -7.55 17.51
CA ALA A 130 -32.33 -7.09 16.12
C ALA A 130 -33.07 -8.11 15.23
N VAL A 131 -32.81 -9.41 15.41
CA VAL A 131 -33.54 -10.47 14.71
C VAL A 131 -35.00 -10.48 15.14
N PHE A 132 -35.27 -10.42 16.45
CA PHE A 132 -36.61 -10.34 17.01
C PHE A 132 -37.39 -9.13 16.48
N ALA A 133 -36.79 -7.93 16.50
CA ALA A 133 -37.39 -6.71 15.98
C ALA A 133 -37.80 -6.86 14.50
N ARG A 134 -36.94 -7.47 13.69
CA ARG A 134 -37.20 -7.68 12.26
C ARG A 134 -38.31 -8.70 12.02
N GLU A 135 -38.35 -9.81 12.76
CA GLU A 135 -39.42 -10.81 12.65
C GLU A 135 -40.78 -10.22 13.03
N GLN A 136 -40.82 -9.43 14.11
CA GLN A 136 -42.02 -8.72 14.53
C GLN A 136 -42.45 -7.68 13.48
N LEU A 137 -41.52 -6.89 12.95
CA LEU A 137 -41.81 -5.92 11.87
C LEU A 137 -42.39 -6.59 10.62
N VAL A 138 -41.83 -7.72 10.18
CA VAL A 138 -42.35 -8.49 9.03
C VAL A 138 -43.76 -9.02 9.31
N SER A 139 -44.01 -9.50 10.52
CA SER A 139 -45.35 -9.98 10.92
C SER A 139 -46.39 -8.86 10.92
N LEU A 140 -46.00 -7.65 11.34
CA LEU A 140 -46.87 -6.47 11.37
C LEU A 140 -47.09 -5.89 9.98
N ASP A 141 -46.05 -5.86 9.12
CA ASP A 141 -46.18 -5.39 7.73
C ASP A 141 -47.13 -6.27 6.91
N ALA A 142 -47.10 -7.60 7.14
CA ALA A 142 -48.04 -8.54 6.53
C ALA A 142 -49.50 -8.27 6.94
N ARG A 143 -49.74 -7.77 8.15
CA ARG A 143 -51.08 -7.49 8.69
C ARG A 143 -51.58 -6.08 8.33
N CYS A 144 -50.69 -5.10 8.24
CA CYS A 144 -51.03 -3.70 8.00
C CYS A 144 -51.01 -3.26 6.53
N ARG A 145 -50.77 -4.19 5.57
CA ARG A 145 -50.70 -3.91 4.12
C ARG A 145 -49.86 -2.65 3.78
N ARG A 146 -48.56 -2.72 4.05
CA ARG A 146 -47.46 -1.94 3.41
C ARG A 146 -47.45 -0.41 3.43
N GLU A 147 -48.41 0.31 4.00
CA GLU A 147 -48.47 1.78 3.89
C GLU A 147 -48.23 2.58 5.18
N GLU A 148 -47.85 1.94 6.28
CA GLU A 148 -47.60 2.67 7.53
C GLU A 148 -46.19 3.30 7.58
N PRO A 149 -46.04 4.64 7.69
CA PRO A 149 -44.75 5.31 7.75
C PRO A 149 -43.97 4.98 9.04
N LEU A 150 -44.67 4.66 10.13
CA LEU A 150 -44.07 4.34 11.43
C LEU A 150 -43.29 3.03 11.39
N LEU A 151 -43.84 1.97 10.80
CA LEU A 151 -43.15 0.67 10.70
C LEU A 151 -41.87 0.80 9.86
N ARG A 152 -41.94 1.52 8.73
CA ARG A 152 -40.76 1.82 7.89
C ARG A 152 -39.71 2.64 8.64
N PHE A 153 -40.13 3.56 9.51
CA PHE A 153 -39.21 4.34 10.33
C PHE A 153 -38.49 3.45 11.35
N ILE A 154 -39.21 2.58 12.06
CA ILE A 154 -38.63 1.64 13.03
C ILE A 154 -37.69 0.65 12.32
N GLU A 155 -38.09 0.10 11.18
CA GLU A 155 -37.24 -0.78 10.36
C GLU A 155 -35.92 -0.11 9.99
N ARG A 156 -35.97 1.15 9.53
CA ARG A 156 -34.77 1.94 9.25
C ARG A 156 -33.92 2.17 10.49
N GLN A 157 -34.52 2.45 11.64
CA GLN A 157 -33.78 2.64 12.90
C GLN A 157 -33.09 1.34 13.35
N VAL A 158 -33.79 0.21 13.33
CA VAL A 158 -33.19 -1.10 13.67
C VAL A 158 -32.03 -1.42 12.74
N GLU A 159 -32.19 -1.16 11.44
CA GLU A 159 -31.13 -1.40 10.46
C GLU A 159 -29.94 -0.45 10.66
N GLN A 160 -30.17 0.83 10.99
CA GLN A 160 -29.11 1.77 11.35
C GLN A 160 -28.31 1.30 12.56
N GLU A 161 -29.00 0.84 13.62
CA GLU A 161 -28.33 0.32 14.82
C GLU A 161 -27.59 -0.99 14.55
N ARG A 162 -28.12 -1.85 13.68
CA ARG A 162 -27.45 -3.07 13.23
C ARG A 162 -26.16 -2.76 12.46
N MET A 163 -26.19 -1.75 11.59
CA MET A 163 -25.00 -1.26 10.88
C MET A 163 -24.00 -0.62 11.83
N ALA A 164 -24.45 0.14 12.83
CA ALA A 164 -23.59 0.72 13.86
C ALA A 164 -22.94 -0.35 14.77
N CYS A 165 -23.70 -1.40 15.12
CA CYS A 165 -23.17 -2.58 15.81
C CYS A 165 -22.05 -3.24 15.00
N HIS A 166 -22.30 -3.40 13.70
CA HIS A 166 -21.33 -3.99 12.79
C HIS A 166 -20.04 -3.16 12.68
N THR A 167 -20.13 -1.83 12.55
CA THR A 167 -18.94 -0.97 12.51
C THR A 167 -18.18 -0.97 13.83
N ALA A 168 -18.87 -1.01 14.98
CA ALA A 168 -18.26 -1.15 16.30
C ALA A 168 -17.49 -2.48 16.45
N LEU A 169 -18.10 -3.60 16.03
CA LEU A 169 -17.45 -4.91 16.01
C LEU A 169 -16.18 -4.93 15.14
N LEU A 170 -16.20 -4.28 13.97
CA LEU A 170 -15.02 -4.16 13.11
C LEU A 170 -13.91 -3.30 13.75
N GLN A 171 -14.28 -2.28 14.52
CA GLN A 171 -13.32 -1.46 15.25
C GLN A 171 -12.67 -2.25 16.39
N GLU A 172 -13.45 -3.00 17.17
CA GLU A 172 -12.93 -3.90 18.22
C GLU A 172 -12.06 -5.03 17.64
N LEU A 173 -12.38 -5.53 16.44
CA LEU A 173 -11.56 -6.55 15.78
C LEU A 173 -10.12 -6.06 15.50
N GLY A 174 -9.96 -4.76 15.23
CA GLY A 174 -8.65 -4.14 15.03
C GLY A 174 -7.80 -4.10 16.30
N THR A 175 -8.43 -3.83 17.46
CA THR A 175 -7.77 -3.57 18.74
C THR A 175 -7.72 -4.78 19.68
N ALA A 176 -8.35 -5.91 19.35
CA ALA A 176 -8.41 -7.06 20.24
C ALA A 176 -7.06 -7.81 20.34
N ASP A 177 -6.56 -7.97 21.57
CA ASP A 177 -5.31 -8.70 21.83
C ASP A 177 -5.52 -10.21 22.03
N ASN A 178 -6.68 -10.62 22.57
CA ASN A 178 -6.95 -12.02 22.90
C ASN A 178 -7.61 -12.78 21.73
N PHE A 179 -6.98 -13.88 21.28
CA PHE A 179 -7.51 -14.76 20.25
C PHE A 179 -8.95 -15.24 20.52
N ALA A 180 -9.28 -15.61 21.75
CA ALA A 180 -10.64 -16.04 22.11
C ALA A 180 -11.68 -14.93 21.88
N ARG A 181 -11.28 -13.66 22.09
CA ARG A 181 -12.14 -12.50 21.81
C ARG A 181 -12.32 -12.28 20.30
N ILE A 182 -11.25 -12.44 19.52
CA ILE A 182 -11.30 -12.34 18.05
C ILE A 182 -12.27 -13.37 17.47
N VAL A 183 -12.20 -14.62 17.91
CA VAL A 183 -13.10 -15.68 17.44
C VAL A 183 -14.55 -15.36 17.79
N LYS A 184 -14.82 -14.85 19.00
CA LYS A 184 -16.16 -14.39 19.41
C LYS A 184 -16.67 -13.24 18.53
N LEU A 185 -15.86 -12.19 18.33
CA LEU A 185 -16.19 -11.04 17.48
C LEU A 185 -16.48 -11.47 16.04
N LEU A 186 -15.68 -12.37 15.47
CA LEU A 186 -15.93 -12.93 14.14
C LEU A 186 -17.19 -13.79 14.10
N GLY A 187 -17.49 -14.53 15.17
CA GLY A 187 -18.76 -15.22 15.35
C GLY A 187 -19.95 -14.26 15.32
N HIS A 188 -19.87 -13.14 16.04
CA HIS A 188 -20.90 -12.09 15.99
C HIS A 188 -21.01 -11.47 14.58
N LEU A 189 -19.90 -11.16 13.92
CA LEU A 189 -19.89 -10.64 12.55
C LEU A 189 -20.52 -11.59 11.54
N ARG A 190 -20.29 -12.90 11.68
CA ARG A 190 -20.96 -13.95 10.87
C ARG A 190 -22.48 -13.98 11.14
N ARG A 191 -22.90 -13.83 12.40
CA ARG A 191 -24.33 -13.77 12.78
C ARG A 191 -25.04 -12.52 12.25
N VAL A 192 -24.35 -11.38 12.16
CA VAL A 192 -24.90 -10.16 11.57
C VAL A 192 -25.22 -10.36 10.08
N GLY A 193 -24.50 -11.23 9.39
CA GLY A 193 -24.81 -11.66 8.02
C GLY A 193 -24.66 -10.59 6.93
N LEU A 194 -24.01 -9.46 7.23
CA LEU A 194 -23.79 -8.36 6.27
C LEU A 194 -22.75 -8.68 5.20
N PHE A 195 -21.76 -9.48 5.55
CA PHE A 195 -20.65 -9.82 4.66
C PHE A 195 -20.65 -11.30 4.34
N SER A 196 -20.43 -11.61 3.06
CA SER A 196 -20.00 -12.95 2.64
C SER A 196 -18.68 -13.31 3.33
N GLU A 197 -18.39 -14.60 3.46
CA GLU A 197 -17.16 -15.07 4.10
C GLU A 197 -15.88 -14.48 3.45
N ALA A 198 -15.85 -14.35 2.12
CA ALA A 198 -14.73 -13.73 1.40
C ALA A 198 -14.51 -12.26 1.80
N HIS A 199 -15.59 -11.49 1.96
CA HIS A 199 -15.52 -10.09 2.40
C HIS A 199 -15.08 -9.98 3.88
N LEU A 200 -15.52 -10.90 4.73
CA LEU A 200 -15.10 -10.96 6.13
C LEU A 200 -13.59 -11.25 6.25
N ARG A 201 -13.06 -12.14 5.40
CA ARG A 201 -11.60 -12.39 5.31
C ARG A 201 -10.82 -11.13 4.92
N LEU A 202 -11.29 -10.37 3.94
CA LEU A 202 -10.66 -9.10 3.54
C LEU A 202 -10.73 -8.05 4.66
N GLN A 203 -11.89 -7.88 5.30
CA GLN A 203 -12.04 -6.95 6.43
C GLN A 203 -11.15 -7.33 7.61
N PHE A 204 -11.00 -8.62 7.91
CA PHE A 204 -10.06 -9.07 8.95
C PHE A 204 -8.62 -8.62 8.65
N ILE A 205 -8.16 -8.85 7.41
CA ILE A 205 -6.81 -8.47 6.97
C ILE A 205 -6.65 -6.94 6.98
N ASP A 206 -7.66 -6.19 6.54
CA ASP A 206 -7.61 -4.72 6.47
C ASP A 206 -7.54 -4.10 7.88
N ARG A 207 -8.39 -4.55 8.82
CA ARG A 207 -8.42 -4.03 10.19
C ARG A 207 -7.15 -4.35 10.96
N ARG A 208 -6.65 -5.59 10.87
CA ARG A 208 -5.36 -5.96 11.47
C ARG A 208 -4.18 -5.32 10.75
N GLY A 209 -4.27 -5.20 9.42
CA GLY A 209 -3.29 -4.53 8.58
C GLY A 209 -3.15 -3.04 8.87
N ALA A 210 -4.23 -2.36 9.28
CA ALA A 210 -4.19 -0.97 9.71
C ALA A 210 -3.35 -0.77 10.98
N SER A 211 -3.48 -1.68 11.96
CA SER A 211 -2.63 -1.69 13.16
C SER A 211 -1.15 -1.88 12.79
N VAL A 212 -0.86 -2.85 11.92
CA VAL A 212 0.50 -3.09 11.40
C VAL A 212 1.02 -1.87 10.64
N SER A 213 0.18 -1.20 9.85
CA SER A 213 0.58 -0.02 9.07
C SER A 213 0.91 1.18 9.96
N SER A 214 0.20 1.34 11.09
CA SER A 214 0.55 2.35 12.10
C SER A 214 1.93 2.07 12.70
N LEU A 215 2.23 0.80 13.04
CA LEU A 215 3.54 0.40 13.55
C LEU A 215 4.65 0.62 12.50
N LYS A 216 4.38 0.35 11.22
CA LYS A 216 5.34 0.64 10.13
C LYS A 216 5.72 2.11 10.06
N GLY A 217 4.74 3.02 10.14
CA GLY A 217 5.01 4.46 10.12
C GLY A 217 5.93 4.89 11.27
N ALA A 218 5.74 4.31 12.47
CA ALA A 218 6.62 4.55 13.61
C ALA A 218 8.04 3.97 13.42
N ILE A 219 8.16 2.84 12.73
CA ILE A 219 9.46 2.23 12.43
C ILE A 219 10.22 3.00 11.34
N GLU A 220 9.53 3.50 10.32
CA GLU A 220 10.13 4.31 9.26
C GLU A 220 10.73 5.62 9.82
N THR A 221 10.04 6.27 10.77
CA THR A 221 10.59 7.44 11.47
C THR A 221 11.75 7.05 12.38
N GLN A 222 11.69 5.89 13.05
CA GLN A 222 12.81 5.37 13.84
C GLN A 222 14.04 5.06 12.97
N CYS A 223 13.86 4.52 11.76
CA CYS A 223 14.95 4.26 10.81
C CYS A 223 15.67 5.56 10.40
N ALA A 224 14.96 6.68 10.32
CA ALA A 224 15.56 7.98 10.00
C ALA A 224 16.50 8.51 11.09
N ASN A 225 16.30 8.07 12.34
CA ASN A 225 17.15 8.41 13.48
C ASN A 225 18.26 7.38 13.66
N ASP A 226 17.89 6.11 13.81
CA ASP A 226 18.80 4.98 14.04
C ASP A 226 18.49 3.83 13.04
N CYS A 227 19.26 3.76 11.96
CA CYS A 227 19.07 2.77 10.90
C CYS A 227 19.06 1.31 11.43
N VAL A 228 20.03 0.93 12.26
CA VAL A 228 20.14 -0.45 12.80
C VAL A 228 18.94 -0.80 13.66
N ARG A 229 18.57 0.07 14.60
CA ARG A 229 17.45 -0.19 15.52
C ARG A 229 16.13 -0.25 14.77
N GLY A 230 15.93 0.64 13.80
CA GLY A 230 14.75 0.65 12.94
C GLY A 230 14.65 -0.60 12.05
N LEU A 231 15.74 -1.07 11.47
CA LEU A 231 15.72 -2.30 10.66
C LEU A 231 15.52 -3.56 11.54
N CYS A 232 16.10 -3.60 12.73
CA CYS A 232 15.86 -4.68 13.69
C CYS A 232 14.40 -4.66 14.19
N SER A 233 13.81 -3.49 14.45
CA SER A 233 12.40 -3.38 14.82
C SER A 233 11.46 -3.75 13.66
N ALA A 234 11.83 -3.43 12.42
CA ALA A 234 11.12 -3.88 11.22
C ALA A 234 11.14 -5.42 11.07
N ALA A 235 12.29 -6.06 11.29
CA ALA A 235 12.41 -7.51 11.31
C ALA A 235 11.59 -8.12 12.46
N SER A 236 11.57 -7.46 13.61
CA SER A 236 10.79 -7.88 14.78
C SER A 236 9.28 -7.81 14.50
N LEU A 237 8.81 -6.77 13.79
CA LEU A 237 7.41 -6.64 13.34
C LEU A 237 6.99 -7.78 12.41
N LEU A 238 7.86 -8.19 11.48
CA LEU A 238 7.62 -9.36 10.62
C LEU A 238 7.50 -10.64 11.44
N SER A 239 8.39 -10.82 12.41
CA SER A 239 8.43 -12.02 13.25
C SER A 239 7.30 -12.10 14.27
N GLY A 240 6.81 -10.96 14.76
CA GLY A 240 5.75 -10.83 15.77
C GLY A 240 4.40 -10.58 15.12
N ALA A 241 3.98 -9.31 15.06
CA ALA A 241 2.62 -8.92 14.68
C ALA A 241 2.17 -9.48 13.32
N ILE A 242 3.04 -9.48 12.31
CA ILE A 242 2.66 -9.94 10.96
C ILE A 242 2.52 -11.46 10.92
N SER A 243 3.43 -12.19 11.56
CA SER A 243 3.32 -13.65 11.67
C SER A 243 2.09 -14.04 12.50
N GLU A 244 1.78 -13.29 13.56
CA GLU A 244 0.63 -13.51 14.42
C GLU A 244 -0.70 -13.30 13.69
N VAL A 245 -0.84 -12.21 12.93
CA VAL A 245 -2.05 -11.98 12.12
C VAL A 245 -2.29 -13.14 11.16
N ALA A 246 -1.21 -13.68 10.58
CA ALA A 246 -1.33 -14.77 9.63
C ALA A 246 -1.54 -16.15 10.28
N THR A 247 -1.01 -16.41 11.48
CA THR A 247 -1.36 -17.60 12.27
C THR A 247 -2.80 -17.53 12.77
N GLN A 248 -3.26 -16.37 13.25
CA GLN A 248 -4.64 -16.13 13.64
C GLN A 248 -5.59 -16.38 12.46
N TYR A 249 -5.27 -15.83 11.28
CA TYR A 249 -6.06 -16.07 10.06
C TYR A 249 -6.15 -17.56 9.72
N ARG A 250 -5.02 -18.28 9.73
CA ARG A 250 -4.99 -19.72 9.47
C ARG A 250 -5.81 -20.50 10.49
N ALA A 251 -5.78 -20.12 11.77
CA ALA A 251 -6.56 -20.76 12.82
C ALA A 251 -8.07 -20.53 12.67
N ILE A 252 -8.49 -19.40 12.11
CA ILE A 252 -9.90 -19.00 11.98
C ILE A 252 -10.54 -19.52 10.70
N PHE A 253 -9.82 -19.47 9.58
CA PHE A 253 -10.35 -19.79 8.25
C PHE A 253 -9.82 -21.11 7.68
N GLY A 254 -8.80 -21.71 8.30
CA GLY A 254 -8.18 -22.97 7.85
C GLY A 254 -7.26 -22.81 6.63
N ASP A 255 -7.76 -22.15 5.59
CA ASP A 255 -7.10 -22.02 4.29
C ASP A 255 -6.32 -20.70 4.14
N LEU A 256 -5.17 -20.77 3.49
CA LEU A 256 -4.38 -19.60 3.09
C LEU A 256 -4.83 -19.13 1.70
N ASP A 257 -5.86 -18.29 1.67
CA ASP A 257 -6.36 -17.69 0.43
C ASP A 257 -5.32 -16.80 -0.27
N ALA A 258 -5.54 -16.54 -1.56
CA ALA A 258 -4.73 -15.60 -2.35
C ALA A 258 -4.64 -14.20 -1.71
N SER A 259 -5.68 -13.77 -0.96
CA SER A 259 -5.73 -12.49 -0.28
C SER A 259 -4.66 -12.34 0.82
N ILE A 260 -4.47 -13.36 1.66
CA ILE A 260 -3.46 -13.29 2.71
C ILE A 260 -2.05 -13.47 2.14
N ALA A 261 -1.89 -14.31 1.12
CA ALA A 261 -0.64 -14.44 0.40
C ALA A 261 -0.21 -13.10 -0.23
N PHE A 262 -1.15 -12.38 -0.86
CA PHE A 262 -0.91 -11.03 -1.39
C PHE A 262 -0.52 -10.06 -0.29
N TRP A 263 -1.26 -10.02 0.82
CA TRP A 263 -0.95 -9.15 1.95
C TRP A 263 0.45 -9.42 2.52
N LEU A 264 0.82 -10.68 2.74
CA LEU A 264 2.14 -11.09 3.22
C LEU A 264 3.26 -10.69 2.25
N ARG A 265 3.06 -10.86 0.94
CA ARG A 265 4.01 -10.40 -0.09
C ARG A 265 4.23 -8.89 0.00
N MET A 266 3.17 -8.10 0.20
CA MET A 266 3.30 -6.65 0.39
C MET A 266 4.09 -6.29 1.65
N GLN A 267 3.93 -7.06 2.73
CA GLN A 267 4.71 -6.86 3.96
C GLN A 267 6.20 -7.15 3.75
N VAL A 268 6.52 -8.27 3.12
CA VAL A 268 7.91 -8.69 2.84
C VAL A 268 8.57 -7.73 1.85
N ALA A 269 7.86 -7.32 0.79
CA ALA A 269 8.38 -6.37 -0.19
C ALA A 269 8.72 -5.02 0.45
N TRP A 270 7.87 -4.52 1.34
CA TRP A 270 8.15 -3.31 2.12
C TRP A 270 9.45 -3.44 2.94
N PHE A 271 9.64 -4.56 3.64
CA PHE A 271 10.86 -4.80 4.42
C PHE A 271 12.10 -4.90 3.55
N LEU A 272 12.04 -5.66 2.44
CA LEU A 272 13.17 -5.80 1.53
C LEU A 272 13.56 -4.46 0.88
N LEU A 273 12.57 -3.62 0.52
CA LEU A 273 12.82 -2.27 0.04
C LEU A 273 13.44 -1.39 1.12
N LEU A 274 12.98 -1.49 2.37
CA LEU A 274 13.56 -0.75 3.49
C LEU A 274 15.02 -1.15 3.74
N VAL A 275 15.32 -2.44 3.74
CA VAL A 275 16.68 -2.97 3.87
C VAL A 275 17.53 -2.51 2.70
N HIS A 276 17.04 -2.64 1.46
CA HIS A 276 17.77 -2.20 0.28
C HIS A 276 18.02 -0.70 0.29
N ASN A 277 17.05 0.15 0.63
CA ASN A 277 17.25 1.60 0.63
C ASN A 277 18.26 2.08 1.68
N ASN A 278 18.32 1.40 2.82
CA ASN A 278 19.22 1.74 3.91
C ASN A 278 20.62 1.12 3.77
N LEU A 279 20.74 -0.04 3.10
CA LEU A 279 22.01 -0.71 2.82
C LEU A 279 22.55 -0.43 1.40
N ALA A 280 21.76 0.15 0.50
CA ALA A 280 22.23 0.60 -0.80
C ALA A 280 23.15 1.80 -0.59
N LEU A 281 24.43 1.50 -0.50
CA LEU A 281 25.50 2.46 -0.70
C LEU A 281 25.29 3.05 -2.10
N SER A 282 25.06 4.36 -2.17
CA SER A 282 25.10 5.08 -3.44
C SER A 282 26.44 4.81 -4.11
N PRO A 283 26.47 4.26 -5.34
CA PRO A 283 27.70 4.15 -6.12
C PRO A 283 28.04 5.55 -6.67
N SER A 284 28.60 6.36 -5.80
CA SER A 284 29.22 7.65 -6.10
C SER A 284 30.52 7.60 -5.32
N GLU A 285 31.54 6.88 -5.77
CA GLU A 285 32.42 7.30 -6.86
C GLU A 285 32.89 6.06 -7.62
N HIS A 286 32.64 6.01 -8.93
CA HIS A 286 33.41 5.31 -9.98
C HIS A 286 32.54 5.31 -11.25
N ARG A 287 32.19 6.51 -11.72
CA ARG A 287 31.65 6.68 -13.07
C ARG A 287 32.69 7.46 -13.86
N ASN A 288 33.80 6.78 -14.18
CA ASN A 288 34.71 7.12 -15.26
C ASN A 288 35.79 6.06 -15.40
N GLU A 289 35.41 4.82 -15.70
CA GLU A 289 36.24 3.98 -16.57
C GLU A 289 35.31 3.22 -17.50
N SER A 290 35.36 3.65 -18.76
CA SER A 290 34.74 3.04 -19.91
C SER A 290 35.19 1.59 -20.10
N SER A 291 34.24 0.67 -20.15
CA SER A 291 34.34 -0.53 -20.99
C SER A 291 32.95 -0.96 -21.41
N GLY A 292 32.73 -0.93 -22.72
CA GLY A 292 31.47 -1.27 -23.36
C GLY A 292 31.18 -2.76 -23.37
N GLY A 293 29.92 -3.08 -23.64
CA GLY A 293 29.53 -4.41 -24.08
C GLY A 293 28.27 -4.96 -23.45
N CYS A 294 27.27 -5.17 -24.31
CA CYS A 294 26.12 -6.07 -24.13
C CYS A 294 24.94 -5.58 -23.27
N ARG A 295 24.14 -4.68 -23.85
CA ARG A 295 22.68 -4.83 -23.81
C ARG A 295 22.32 -6.13 -24.54
N ARG A 296 21.77 -7.12 -23.83
CA ARG A 296 20.85 -8.09 -24.43
C ARG A 296 19.52 -7.98 -23.73
N GLU A 297 18.58 -7.49 -24.52
CA GLU A 297 17.15 -7.45 -24.25
C GLU A 297 16.65 -8.88 -24.04
N LEU A 298 15.92 -9.09 -22.95
CA LEU A 298 14.99 -10.21 -22.83
C LEU A 298 13.62 -9.60 -22.55
N GLN A 299 12.91 -9.32 -23.65
CA GLN A 299 11.51 -8.98 -23.69
C GLN A 299 10.73 -10.28 -23.95
N GLY A 300 9.76 -10.63 -23.11
CA GLY A 300 8.94 -11.81 -23.32
C GLY A 300 7.88 -12.10 -22.26
N VAL A 301 6.65 -11.63 -22.54
CA VAL A 301 5.32 -12.18 -22.18
C VAL A 301 4.78 -11.91 -20.73
N PRO A 302 3.44 -11.91 -20.46
CA PRO A 302 2.60 -10.71 -20.61
C PRO A 302 1.59 -10.45 -19.44
N THR A 303 1.04 -9.24 -19.43
CA THR A 303 -0.30 -8.81 -18.96
C THR A 303 -0.76 -8.93 -17.48
N GLN A 304 -1.29 -7.79 -17.01
CA GLN A 304 -2.30 -7.57 -15.95
C GLN A 304 -1.81 -7.49 -14.49
N MET A 305 -1.29 -6.32 -14.12
CA MET A 305 -1.38 -5.79 -12.75
C MET A 305 -2.27 -4.55 -12.74
N PRO A 306 -3.30 -4.45 -11.87
CA PRO A 306 -3.92 -3.18 -11.55
C PRO A 306 -2.86 -2.29 -10.91
N SER A 307 -2.66 -1.10 -11.49
CA SER A 307 -1.67 -0.13 -11.04
C SER A 307 -1.79 0.13 -9.54
N LEU A 308 -0.72 -0.20 -8.80
CA LEU A 308 -0.47 0.23 -7.43
C LEU A 308 -0.39 1.77 -7.37
N ARG A 309 -1.56 2.42 -7.34
CA ARG A 309 -1.72 3.83 -6.96
C ARG A 309 -1.45 3.97 -5.47
N SER A 310 -0.18 3.97 -5.10
CA SER A 310 0.35 4.81 -4.02
C SER A 310 1.87 4.78 -4.04
N ARG A 311 2.45 5.52 -5.00
CA ARG A 311 3.88 5.81 -5.06
C ARG A 311 4.30 6.87 -4.02
N THR A 312 3.46 7.20 -3.03
CA THR A 312 3.76 8.22 -2.02
C THR A 312 4.90 7.81 -1.09
N TRP A 313 5.01 6.52 -0.74
CA TRP A 313 6.06 6.01 0.15
C TRP A 313 7.44 5.98 -0.52
N LEU A 314 7.50 5.73 -1.83
CA LEU A 314 8.73 5.84 -2.62
C LEU A 314 9.20 7.30 -2.72
N LYS A 315 8.25 8.26 -2.80
CA LYS A 315 8.56 9.69 -2.88
C LYS A 315 8.97 10.29 -1.54
N ALA A 316 8.32 9.90 -0.44
CA ALA A 316 8.67 10.38 0.90
C ALA A 316 10.10 9.99 1.30
N GLY A 317 10.55 8.78 0.94
CA GLY A 317 11.94 8.34 1.18
C GLY A 317 12.98 9.03 0.29
N THR A 318 12.61 9.49 -0.91
CA THR A 318 13.51 10.22 -1.83
C THR A 318 13.53 11.73 -1.58
N GLU A 319 12.39 12.35 -1.25
CA GLU A 319 12.31 13.81 -0.99
C GLU A 319 12.95 14.18 0.36
N GLN A 320 12.93 13.30 1.36
CA GLN A 320 13.67 13.51 2.62
C GLN A 320 15.20 13.31 2.45
N ARG A 321 15.65 12.67 1.37
CA ARG A 321 17.07 12.40 1.07
C ARG A 321 17.75 13.53 0.30
N ASP A 322 17.00 14.29 -0.51
CA ASP A 322 17.53 15.48 -1.20
C ASP A 322 17.95 16.60 -0.23
N GLY A 323 17.50 16.55 1.03
CA GLY A 323 17.94 17.46 2.10
C GLY A 323 19.22 17.04 2.84
N ARG A 324 19.80 15.87 2.56
CA ARG A 324 21.06 15.39 3.19
C ARG A 324 22.19 15.20 2.17
N VAL A 325 22.31 16.12 1.23
CA VAL A 325 23.52 16.27 0.40
C VAL A 325 24.61 16.82 1.31
N GLY A 326 25.46 15.95 1.88
CA GLY A 326 26.69 16.40 2.56
C GLY A 326 27.19 15.58 3.75
N GLN A 327 26.50 14.54 4.21
CA GLN A 327 27.05 13.64 5.23
C GLN A 327 27.12 12.23 4.68
N GLU A 328 28.33 11.74 4.46
CA GLU A 328 28.63 10.31 4.30
C GLU A 328 27.94 9.57 5.45
N LEU A 329 26.91 8.77 5.16
CA LEU A 329 26.29 7.92 6.16
C LEU A 329 27.38 7.00 6.70
N PRO A 330 27.66 7.01 8.02
CA PRO A 330 28.71 6.17 8.58
C PRO A 330 28.38 4.71 8.24
N PHE A 331 29.34 4.03 7.62
CA PHE A 331 29.24 2.60 7.36
C PHE A 331 28.85 1.88 8.66
N LEU A 332 27.85 1.00 8.58
CA LEU A 332 27.45 0.20 9.73
C LEU A 332 28.61 -0.71 10.13
N ASP A 333 28.82 -0.84 11.44
CA ASP A 333 29.84 -1.75 11.95
C ASP A 333 29.49 -3.22 11.69
N ALA A 334 30.50 -4.08 11.58
CA ALA A 334 30.35 -5.49 11.24
C ALA A 334 29.42 -6.22 12.22
N ALA A 335 29.55 -5.91 13.52
CA ALA A 335 28.67 -6.44 14.57
C ALA A 335 27.20 -6.05 14.38
N SER A 336 26.92 -4.82 13.91
CA SER A 336 25.56 -4.33 13.67
C SER A 336 24.89 -5.04 12.48
N ILE A 337 25.66 -5.34 11.43
CA ILE A 337 25.20 -6.09 10.26
C ILE A 337 24.93 -7.55 10.64
N SER A 338 25.82 -8.16 11.42
CA SER A 338 25.67 -9.52 11.95
C SER A 338 24.39 -9.66 12.78
N LEU A 339 24.12 -8.67 13.65
CA LEU A 339 22.87 -8.58 14.41
C LEU A 339 21.65 -8.49 13.49
N LEU A 340 21.68 -7.57 12.52
CA LEU A 340 20.58 -7.38 11.58
C LEU A 340 20.30 -8.66 10.78
N TYR A 341 21.35 -9.32 10.27
CA TYR A 341 21.23 -10.58 9.55
C TYR A 341 20.53 -11.66 10.40
N ARG A 342 20.95 -11.84 11.66
CA ARG A 342 20.31 -12.78 12.59
C ARG A 342 18.84 -12.45 12.83
N HIS A 343 18.49 -11.18 13.00
CA HIS A 343 17.09 -10.74 13.12
C HIS A 343 16.28 -11.02 11.84
N THR A 344 16.85 -10.79 10.66
CA THR A 344 16.18 -11.09 9.38
C THR A 344 15.98 -12.59 9.18
N GLN A 345 16.96 -13.40 9.57
CA GLN A 345 16.88 -14.86 9.52
C GLN A 345 15.79 -15.37 10.46
N HIS A 346 15.77 -14.89 11.71
CA HIS A 346 14.72 -15.22 12.66
C HIS A 346 13.33 -14.85 12.12
N ALA A 347 13.17 -13.63 11.57
CA ALA A 347 11.92 -13.20 10.96
C ALA A 347 11.48 -14.10 9.79
N SER A 348 12.42 -14.55 8.96
CA SER A 348 12.13 -15.48 7.87
C SER A 348 11.72 -16.87 8.37
N CYS A 349 12.36 -17.37 9.43
CA CYS A 349 11.97 -18.62 10.07
C CYS A 349 10.56 -18.56 10.67
N CYS A 350 10.19 -17.45 11.31
CA CYS A 350 8.83 -17.25 11.81
C CYS A 350 7.79 -17.27 10.68
N LEU A 351 8.05 -16.55 9.59
CA LEU A 351 7.15 -16.51 8.44
C LEU A 351 7.10 -17.83 7.66
N ARG A 352 8.16 -18.65 7.72
CA ARG A 352 8.18 -19.99 7.12
C ARG A 352 7.08 -20.89 7.69
N ARG A 353 6.73 -20.74 8.98
CA ARG A 353 5.62 -21.49 9.62
C ARG A 353 4.26 -21.19 8.99
N VAL A 354 4.12 -20.01 8.40
CA VAL A 354 2.92 -19.50 7.73
C VAL A 354 2.97 -19.79 6.22
N GLY A 355 4.07 -20.37 5.71
CA GLY A 355 4.24 -20.70 4.29
C GLY A 355 4.90 -19.59 3.47
N ALA A 356 5.49 -18.57 4.11
CA ALA A 356 6.23 -17.50 3.43
C ALA A 356 7.73 -17.57 3.77
N TYR A 357 8.59 -17.82 2.77
CA TYR A 357 10.04 -17.83 2.95
C TYR A 357 10.70 -16.82 2.01
N PHE A 358 11.38 -15.82 2.58
CA PHE A 358 11.96 -14.70 1.83
C PHE A 358 13.46 -14.51 2.05
N PHE A 359 14.07 -15.31 2.94
CA PHE A 359 15.50 -15.22 3.25
C PHE A 359 16.40 -15.27 2.01
N PRO A 360 16.17 -16.13 0.99
CA PRO A 360 17.01 -16.18 -0.21
C PRO A 360 17.03 -14.87 -1.00
N ALA A 361 15.97 -14.05 -0.89
CA ALA A 361 15.94 -12.73 -1.53
C ALA A 361 16.67 -11.65 -0.70
N ALA A 362 16.82 -11.85 0.61
CA ALA A 362 17.52 -10.91 1.49
C ALA A 362 19.04 -11.12 1.51
N VAL A 363 19.51 -12.37 1.43
CA VAL A 363 20.94 -12.72 1.50
C VAL A 363 21.83 -11.94 0.52
N PRO A 364 21.47 -11.81 -0.78
CA PRO A 364 22.31 -11.08 -1.75
C PRO A 364 22.51 -9.60 -1.38
N VAL A 365 21.54 -8.98 -0.70
CA VAL A 365 21.64 -7.58 -0.27
C VAL A 365 22.69 -7.43 0.83
N PHE A 366 22.72 -8.36 1.77
CA PHE A 366 23.73 -8.39 2.83
C PHE A 366 25.13 -8.73 2.31
N GLU A 367 25.24 -9.66 1.35
CA GLU A 367 26.50 -10.00 0.69
C GLU A 367 27.10 -8.78 -0.02
N GLN A 368 26.31 -8.09 -0.86
CA GLN A 368 26.76 -6.91 -1.59
C GLN A 368 27.21 -5.77 -0.66
N TYR A 369 26.48 -5.56 0.45
CA TYR A 369 26.87 -4.58 1.44
C TYR A 369 28.19 -4.94 2.13
N LEU A 370 28.35 -6.20 2.56
CA LEU A 370 29.58 -6.65 3.22
C LEU A 370 30.80 -6.55 2.30
N HIS A 371 30.68 -6.94 1.02
CA HIS A 371 31.74 -6.75 0.03
C HIS A 371 32.14 -5.26 -0.10
N SER A 372 31.14 -4.37 -0.14
CA SER A 372 31.38 -2.94 -0.29
C SER A 372 32.03 -2.33 0.96
N LEU A 373 31.62 -2.77 2.15
CA LEU A 373 32.23 -2.38 3.44
C LEU A 373 33.70 -2.80 3.50
N LEU A 374 33.99 -4.07 3.21
CA LEU A 374 35.36 -4.59 3.23
C LEU A 374 36.26 -3.89 2.21
N LYS A 375 35.73 -3.60 1.01
CA LYS A 375 36.44 -2.83 -0.02
C LYS A 375 36.74 -1.40 0.45
N HIS A 376 35.77 -0.74 1.08
CA HIS A 376 35.95 0.61 1.62
C HIS A 376 37.00 0.63 2.73
N LYS A 377 36.90 -0.27 3.74
CA LYS A 377 37.91 -0.39 4.81
C LYS A 377 39.31 -0.68 4.24
N GLY A 378 39.42 -1.53 3.22
CA GLY A 378 40.68 -1.79 2.52
C GLY A 378 41.25 -0.56 1.79
N ASN A 379 40.41 0.25 1.14
CA ASN A 379 40.84 1.50 0.52
C ASN A 379 41.27 2.55 1.55
N VAL A 380 40.57 2.67 2.69
CA VAL A 380 40.96 3.55 3.79
C VAL A 380 42.33 3.16 4.34
N ALA A 381 42.60 1.85 4.49
CA ALA A 381 43.92 1.36 4.88
C ALA A 381 45.02 1.81 3.90
N LEU A 382 44.76 1.78 2.59
CA LEU A 382 45.70 2.23 1.56
C LEU A 382 45.93 3.75 1.59
N ILE A 383 44.88 4.54 1.75
CA ILE A 383 44.98 6.01 1.87
C ILE A 383 45.81 6.37 3.09
N ARG A 384 45.56 5.71 4.22
CA ARG A 384 46.32 5.91 5.45
C ARG A 384 47.79 5.51 5.30
N LEU A 385 48.06 4.37 4.68
CA LEU A 385 49.44 3.96 4.35
C LEU A 385 50.17 5.03 3.52
N TYR A 386 49.51 5.57 2.48
CA TYR A 386 50.09 6.63 1.65
C TYR A 386 50.38 7.91 2.44
N GLN A 387 49.46 8.33 3.31
CA GLN A 387 49.64 9.50 4.17
C GLN A 387 50.77 9.28 5.19
N ASP A 388 50.76 8.13 5.88
CA ASP A 388 51.76 7.78 6.88
C ASP A 388 53.16 7.71 6.25
N LEU A 389 53.29 7.15 5.05
CA LEU A 389 54.58 7.08 4.33
C LEU A 389 55.07 8.44 3.81
N ARG A 390 54.18 9.39 3.48
CA ARG A 390 54.56 10.76 3.12
C ARG A 390 55.08 11.58 4.31
N CYS A 391 54.55 11.31 5.49
CA CYS A 391 54.96 11.97 6.73
C CYS A 391 56.07 11.22 7.48
N TYR A 392 56.53 10.08 6.94
CA TYR A 392 57.54 9.25 7.58
C TYR A 392 58.94 9.89 7.45
N SER A 393 59.61 10.08 8.59
CA SER A 393 61.02 10.47 8.63
C SER A 393 61.89 9.26 8.33
N TRP A 394 62.59 9.28 7.20
CA TRP A 394 63.52 8.23 6.73
C TRP A 394 64.88 8.24 7.47
N ASP A 395 64.89 8.77 8.69
CA ASP A 395 66.05 8.77 9.56
C ASP A 395 66.02 7.52 10.44
N SER A 396 67.14 6.80 10.49
CA SER A 396 67.27 5.55 11.27
C SER A 396 66.76 5.77 12.66
N SER A 397 65.60 5.17 12.95
CA SER A 397 64.89 5.38 14.20
C SER A 397 65.87 5.20 15.36
N ALA A 398 66.14 6.25 16.14
CA ALA A 398 67.16 6.25 17.19
C ALA A 398 66.96 5.10 18.20
N LEU A 399 65.70 4.67 18.37
CA LEU A 399 65.31 3.49 19.15
C LEU A 399 65.80 2.15 18.58
N PHE A 400 65.87 2.02 17.24
CA PHE A 400 66.40 0.81 16.60
C PHE A 400 67.92 0.85 16.47
N ARG A 401 68.53 2.04 16.43
CA ARG A 401 69.99 2.21 16.55
C ARG A 401 70.48 1.70 17.92
N THR A 402 69.83 2.13 18.99
CA THR A 402 70.11 1.66 20.37
C THR A 402 69.78 0.19 20.60
N LEU A 403 68.70 -0.36 20.02
CA LEU A 403 68.41 -1.81 20.09
C LEU A 403 69.42 -2.66 19.29
N ARG A 404 69.92 -2.14 18.16
CA ARG A 404 70.92 -2.83 17.33
C ARG A 404 72.31 -2.76 17.95
N GLU A 405 72.71 -1.61 18.49
CA GLU A 405 73.96 -1.41 19.23
C GLU A 405 74.00 -2.33 20.47
N ASN A 406 72.88 -2.45 21.21
CA ASN A 406 72.76 -3.39 22.33
C ASN A 406 72.77 -4.89 21.93
N CYS A 407 72.57 -5.21 20.64
CA CYS A 407 72.66 -6.58 20.13
C CYS A 407 74.03 -6.90 19.51
N GLU A 408 74.75 -5.90 18.98
CA GLU A 408 76.06 -6.04 18.36
C GLU A 408 77.21 -5.89 19.38
N GLU A 409 77.00 -5.25 20.54
CA GLU A 409 77.97 -5.24 21.65
C GLU A 409 77.87 -6.49 22.54
N ARG A 410 78.58 -7.55 22.15
CA ARG A 410 79.22 -8.44 23.13
C ARG A 410 80.71 -8.49 22.82
N PRO A 411 81.53 -7.97 23.74
CA PRO A 411 82.31 -8.91 24.55
C PRO A 411 82.12 -8.66 26.05
N ASP A 412 81.87 -9.75 26.76
CA ASP A 412 82.27 -10.00 28.15
C ASP A 412 82.18 -8.83 29.15
N THR A 413 81.03 -8.67 29.81
CA THR A 413 80.86 -8.89 31.27
C THR A 413 79.48 -8.42 31.76
N ALA A 414 79.03 -9.11 32.80
CA ALA A 414 77.75 -9.03 33.53
C ALA A 414 76.99 -7.68 33.54
N GLY A 415 75.70 -7.74 33.19
CA GLY A 415 74.74 -6.67 33.44
C GLY A 415 73.31 -7.10 33.10
N HIS A 416 72.49 -7.27 34.14
CA HIS A 416 71.17 -7.89 34.13
C HIS A 416 70.11 -7.03 33.40
N LEU A 417 69.54 -7.51 32.29
CA LEU A 417 68.28 -6.99 31.73
C LEU A 417 67.37 -8.16 31.28
N VAL A 418 66.32 -8.33 32.08
CA VAL A 418 65.04 -9.03 31.86
C VAL A 418 64.98 -10.01 30.67
N LYS A 419 65.26 -11.28 30.96
CA LYS A 419 64.71 -12.43 30.22
C LYS A 419 63.20 -12.49 30.44
N LEU A 420 62.41 -12.11 29.45
CA LEU A 420 61.04 -12.59 29.34
C LEU A 420 61.08 -13.97 28.66
N SER A 421 61.07 -14.99 29.53
CA SER A 421 60.68 -16.39 29.32
C SER A 421 60.65 -16.91 27.87
N SER A 422 61.70 -17.64 27.50
CA SER A 422 61.69 -18.62 26.43
C SER A 422 61.34 -20.00 26.99
N THR A 423 60.24 -20.58 26.52
CA THR A 423 60.01 -22.03 26.58
C THR A 423 59.87 -22.55 25.15
N SER A 424 60.93 -23.24 24.72
CA SER A 424 61.00 -24.34 23.74
C SER A 424 60.33 -24.19 22.36
N ASN A 425 61.21 -24.23 21.34
CA ASN A 425 61.00 -24.72 19.97
C ASN A 425 59.98 -23.99 19.09
N ASP A 426 60.37 -22.84 18.54
CA ASP A 426 60.17 -22.44 17.13
C ASP A 426 60.76 -21.02 16.94
N ASP A 427 62.06 -20.95 16.67
CA ASP A 427 62.86 -19.70 16.74
C ASP A 427 62.71 -18.79 15.49
N SER A 428 61.74 -19.06 14.62
CA SER A 428 61.39 -18.21 13.46
C SER A 428 60.20 -17.27 13.74
N GLY A 429 59.21 -17.69 14.54
CA GLY A 429 57.96 -16.94 14.71
C GLY A 429 58.03 -15.74 15.66
N THR A 430 59.03 -15.69 16.57
CA THR A 430 59.16 -14.60 17.56
C THR A 430 59.97 -13.41 17.06
N ARG A 431 60.74 -13.54 15.96
CA ARG A 431 61.52 -12.43 15.37
C ARG A 431 60.73 -11.59 14.35
N GLU A 432 59.69 -12.16 13.76
CA GLU A 432 58.89 -11.57 12.69
C GLU A 432 58.05 -10.34 13.14
N PRO A 433 57.39 -10.32 14.33
CA PRO A 433 56.58 -9.16 14.73
C PRO A 433 57.41 -7.91 15.07
N PHE A 434 58.64 -8.10 15.58
CA PHE A 434 59.53 -7.00 15.93
C PHE A 434 60.08 -6.27 14.69
N ALA A 435 60.18 -6.95 13.55
CA ALA A 435 60.56 -6.32 12.29
C ALA A 435 59.49 -5.36 11.77
N LEU A 436 58.21 -5.65 11.98
CA LEU A 436 57.10 -4.74 11.65
C LEU A 436 57.09 -3.47 12.51
N LEU A 437 57.51 -3.58 13.77
CA LEU A 437 57.62 -2.44 14.70
C LEU A 437 58.75 -1.47 14.31
N ARG A 438 59.69 -1.89 13.46
CA ARG A 438 60.75 -1.01 12.91
C ARG A 438 60.18 0.09 12.02
N HIS A 439 59.05 -0.17 11.36
CA HIS A 439 58.42 0.76 10.44
C HIS A 439 56.96 1.01 10.86
N PRO A 440 56.71 2.05 11.67
CA PRO A 440 55.36 2.48 12.07
C PRO A 440 54.29 2.49 10.95
N PRO A 441 54.55 3.01 9.73
CA PRO A 441 53.54 3.01 8.65
C PRO A 441 53.12 1.61 8.19
N LEU A 442 54.03 0.62 8.27
CA LEU A 442 53.68 -0.77 7.96
C LEU A 442 52.85 -1.38 9.09
N CYS A 443 53.20 -1.10 10.35
CA CYS A 443 52.45 -1.59 11.51
C CYS A 443 51.03 -0.99 11.59
N THR A 444 50.84 0.28 11.22
CA THR A 444 49.49 0.87 11.14
C THR A 444 48.69 0.20 10.03
N PHE A 445 49.30 -0.03 8.87
CA PHE A 445 48.67 -0.71 7.75
C PHE A 445 48.30 -2.18 8.06
N THR A 446 49.16 -2.95 8.74
CA THR A 446 48.84 -4.31 9.18
C THR A 446 47.62 -4.33 10.08
N ASN A 447 47.55 -3.41 11.03
CA ASN A 447 46.45 -3.31 11.97
C ASN A 447 45.13 -2.95 11.26
N GLU A 448 45.17 -2.08 10.25
CA GLU A 448 43.97 -1.78 9.43
C GLU A 448 43.55 -2.99 8.59
N LEU A 449 44.49 -3.76 8.03
CA LEU A 449 44.21 -5.00 7.31
C LEU A 449 43.61 -6.08 8.22
N LEU A 450 44.10 -6.20 9.46
CA LEU A 450 43.52 -7.07 10.47
C LEU A 450 42.11 -6.63 10.86
N LYS A 451 41.81 -5.33 10.91
CA LYS A 451 40.42 -4.86 11.10
C LYS A 451 39.50 -5.24 9.95
N VAL A 452 40.01 -5.28 8.71
CA VAL A 452 39.25 -5.80 7.55
C VAL A 452 38.97 -7.29 7.72
N LEU A 453 39.99 -8.06 8.13
CA LEU A 453 39.84 -9.50 8.36
C LEU A 453 38.86 -9.80 9.51
N ASN A 454 38.99 -9.09 10.64
CA ASN A 454 38.11 -9.20 11.80
C ASN A 454 36.65 -8.85 11.45
N ALA A 455 36.43 -7.83 10.60
CA ALA A 455 35.09 -7.49 10.13
C ALA A 455 34.45 -8.59 9.25
N ALA A 456 35.26 -9.33 8.49
CA ALA A 456 34.79 -10.49 7.73
C ALA A 456 34.52 -11.71 8.64
N LEU A 457 35.30 -11.82 9.72
CA LEU A 457 35.19 -12.83 10.78
C LEU A 457 33.91 -12.70 11.61
N ASP A 458 33.55 -11.46 11.99
CA ASP A 458 32.35 -11.16 12.77
C ASP A 458 31.06 -11.54 12.02
N PHE A 459 31.14 -11.67 10.70
CA PHE A 459 30.03 -12.02 9.83
C PHE A 459 30.45 -12.83 8.59
N PRO A 460 30.71 -14.15 8.75
CA PRO A 460 31.24 -14.98 7.68
C PRO A 460 30.13 -15.46 6.75
N LEU A 461 29.94 -14.74 5.64
CA LEU A 461 29.15 -15.23 4.51
C LEU A 461 30.06 -16.01 3.56
N PHE A 462 29.69 -17.24 3.22
CA PHE A 462 30.53 -18.16 2.42
C PHE A 462 31.03 -17.53 1.11
N THR A 463 30.16 -16.82 0.40
CA THR A 463 30.46 -16.08 -0.83
C THR A 463 31.53 -15.02 -0.61
N VAL A 464 31.42 -14.25 0.47
CA VAL A 464 32.36 -13.18 0.83
C VAL A 464 33.70 -13.77 1.23
N VAL A 465 33.68 -14.80 2.08
CA VAL A 465 34.87 -15.52 2.56
C VAL A 465 35.68 -16.09 1.38
N ALA A 466 35.02 -16.66 0.37
CA ALA A 466 35.69 -17.15 -0.84
C ALA A 466 36.38 -16.05 -1.67
N THR A 467 35.91 -14.80 -1.60
CA THR A 467 36.53 -13.67 -2.32
C THR A 467 37.65 -12.96 -1.56
N LEU A 468 37.80 -13.21 -0.25
CA LEU A 468 38.77 -12.51 0.60
C LEU A 468 40.20 -12.57 0.05
N PRO A 469 40.75 -13.73 -0.39
CA PRO A 469 42.12 -13.78 -0.92
C PRO A 469 42.31 -12.85 -2.13
N THR A 470 41.33 -12.79 -3.03
CA THR A 470 41.39 -11.92 -4.21
C THR A 470 41.31 -10.44 -3.86
N MET A 471 40.57 -10.09 -2.79
CA MET A 471 40.48 -8.73 -2.27
C MET A 471 41.81 -8.31 -1.62
N PHE A 472 42.37 -9.13 -0.74
CA PHE A 472 43.67 -8.89 -0.11
C PHE A 472 44.79 -8.80 -1.15
N LYS A 473 44.79 -9.63 -2.19
CA LYS A 473 45.70 -9.52 -3.34
C LYS A 473 45.71 -8.11 -3.92
N ARG A 474 44.52 -7.60 -4.27
CA ARG A 474 44.37 -6.27 -4.91
C ARG A 474 44.80 -5.15 -3.98
N ILE A 475 44.49 -5.26 -2.69
CA ILE A 475 44.88 -4.27 -1.69
C ILE A 475 46.41 -4.24 -1.56
N LEU A 476 47.06 -5.39 -1.42
CA LEU A 476 48.52 -5.45 -1.28
C LEU A 476 49.26 -5.04 -2.55
N LEU A 477 48.79 -5.44 -3.74
CA LEU A 477 49.34 -4.92 -4.99
C LEU A 477 49.26 -3.39 -5.08
N ARG A 478 48.13 -2.79 -4.68
CA ARG A 478 48.00 -1.32 -4.61
C ARG A 478 48.94 -0.70 -3.57
N GLY A 479 49.12 -1.35 -2.42
CA GLY A 479 50.11 -0.93 -1.42
C GLY A 479 51.54 -0.95 -1.98
N ALA A 480 51.87 -1.97 -2.78
CA ALA A 480 53.16 -2.08 -3.45
C ALA A 480 53.35 -0.96 -4.51
N TYR A 481 52.32 -0.64 -5.30
CA TYR A 481 52.35 0.53 -6.20
C TYR A 481 52.53 1.86 -5.45
N ILE A 482 51.93 2.00 -4.26
CA ILE A 482 52.14 3.18 -3.40
C ILE A 482 53.61 3.28 -3.00
N LEU A 483 54.24 2.18 -2.56
CA LEU A 483 55.67 2.16 -2.24
C LEU A 483 56.53 2.57 -3.44
N GLU A 484 56.20 2.10 -4.64
CA GLU A 484 56.91 2.48 -5.86
C GLU A 484 56.71 3.97 -6.22
N SER A 485 55.52 4.53 -6.01
CA SER A 485 55.29 5.96 -6.22
C SER A 485 56.14 6.82 -5.30
N ILE A 486 56.27 6.43 -4.03
CA ILE A 486 57.07 7.16 -3.03
C ILE A 486 58.57 7.01 -3.32
N ARG A 487 59.00 5.85 -3.83
CA ARG A 487 60.37 5.65 -4.34
C ARG A 487 60.70 6.67 -5.43
N ARG A 488 59.80 6.84 -6.42
CA ARG A 488 60.01 7.77 -7.54
C ARG A 488 59.99 9.23 -7.10
N ASP A 489 59.06 9.60 -6.21
CA ASP A 489 58.81 10.99 -5.84
C ASP A 489 59.81 11.52 -4.78
N MET A 490 60.23 10.70 -3.82
CA MET A 490 60.98 11.17 -2.63
C MET A 490 62.41 10.60 -2.57
N ILE A 491 62.59 9.30 -2.79
CA ILE A 491 63.86 8.60 -2.55
C ILE A 491 64.78 8.58 -3.77
N GLY A 492 64.21 8.64 -4.98
CA GLY A 492 64.98 8.80 -6.21
C GLY A 492 65.69 10.16 -6.29
N GLN A 493 65.19 11.17 -5.57
CA GLN A 493 65.72 12.53 -5.54
C GLN A 493 66.71 12.78 -4.40
N THR A 494 66.78 11.90 -3.39
CA THR A 494 67.71 12.02 -2.26
C THR A 494 69.06 11.37 -2.55
N ALA A 495 70.15 12.04 -2.16
CA ALA A 495 71.52 11.55 -2.28
C ALA A 495 71.97 10.71 -1.07
N ASP A 496 71.19 10.69 0.02
CA ASP A 496 71.55 10.01 1.25
C ASP A 496 71.38 8.48 1.16
N ARG A 497 72.48 7.76 1.39
CA ARG A 497 72.52 6.30 1.36
C ARG A 497 71.72 5.67 2.50
N GLN A 498 71.64 6.33 3.66
CA GLN A 498 70.90 5.80 4.82
C GLN A 498 69.40 5.74 4.55
N THR A 499 68.83 6.79 3.94
CA THR A 499 67.41 6.80 3.54
C THR A 499 67.06 5.70 2.54
N LYS A 500 67.97 5.39 1.61
CA LYS A 500 67.81 4.31 0.62
C LYS A 500 67.88 2.93 1.27
N ASP A 501 68.80 2.73 2.20
CA ASP A 501 68.94 1.49 2.95
C ASP A 501 67.72 1.23 3.87
N GLU A 502 67.14 2.28 4.45
CA GLU A 502 65.92 2.18 5.27
C GLU A 502 64.67 1.91 4.45
N PHE A 503 64.55 2.51 3.27
CA PHE A 503 63.48 2.17 2.34
C PHE A 503 63.58 0.72 1.87
N ALA A 504 64.79 0.25 1.54
CA ALA A 504 65.02 -1.15 1.19
C ALA A 504 64.66 -2.10 2.35
N SER A 505 64.96 -1.73 3.59
CA SER A 505 64.52 -2.45 4.80
C SER A 505 62.98 -2.49 4.93
N LEU A 506 62.29 -1.39 4.63
CA LEU A 506 60.83 -1.32 4.66
C LEU A 506 60.23 -2.25 3.60
N CYS A 507 60.73 -2.23 2.36
CA CYS A 507 60.29 -3.13 1.30
C CYS A 507 60.57 -4.61 1.64
N GLN A 508 61.69 -4.92 2.28
CA GLN A 508 61.99 -6.27 2.77
C GLN A 508 61.02 -6.70 3.87
N THR A 509 60.67 -5.80 4.78
CA THR A 509 59.70 -6.07 5.85
C THR A 509 58.29 -6.27 5.25
N TYR A 510 57.93 -5.52 4.21
CA TYR A 510 56.69 -5.72 3.47
C TYR A 510 56.64 -7.10 2.80
N ALA A 511 57.69 -7.50 2.07
CA ALA A 511 57.69 -8.77 1.33
C ALA A 511 57.86 -10.01 2.23
N ASN A 512 58.75 -9.95 3.21
CA ASN A 512 59.19 -11.13 3.98
C ASN A 512 58.49 -11.31 5.32
N VAL A 513 57.76 -10.28 5.80
CA VAL A 513 57.12 -10.31 7.12
C VAL A 513 55.62 -10.08 7.00
N LEU A 514 55.19 -8.98 6.36
CA LEU A 514 53.77 -8.68 6.19
C LEU A 514 53.01 -9.75 5.38
N LEU A 515 53.53 -10.13 4.20
CA LEU A 515 52.85 -11.06 3.31
C LEU A 515 52.68 -12.46 3.93
N PRO A 516 53.71 -13.07 4.54
CA PRO A 516 53.57 -14.38 5.17
C PRO A 516 52.63 -14.39 6.37
N LEU A 517 52.64 -13.33 7.20
CA LEU A 517 51.74 -13.21 8.35
C LEU A 517 50.27 -13.16 7.92
N LEU A 518 49.93 -12.31 6.94
CA LEU A 518 48.56 -12.24 6.41
C LEU A 518 48.15 -13.53 5.69
N ALA A 519 49.10 -14.21 5.04
CA ALA A 519 48.84 -15.51 4.42
C ALA A 519 48.51 -16.58 5.47
N ALA A 520 49.23 -16.60 6.59
CA ALA A 520 48.97 -17.50 7.71
C ALA A 520 47.61 -17.20 8.36
N ASP A 521 47.27 -15.92 8.57
CA ASP A 521 45.99 -15.50 9.12
C ASP A 521 44.81 -15.85 8.19
N LEU A 522 44.97 -15.73 6.87
CA LEU A 522 43.94 -16.14 5.91
C LEU A 522 43.81 -17.67 5.81
N LYS A 523 44.93 -18.40 5.95
CA LYS A 523 44.96 -19.87 5.92
C LYS A 523 44.28 -20.47 7.15
N SER A 524 44.50 -19.89 8.33
CA SER A 524 43.81 -20.30 9.56
C SER A 524 42.29 -20.06 9.48
N MET A 525 41.89 -19.02 8.74
CA MET A 525 40.50 -18.62 8.54
C MET A 525 39.71 -19.48 7.54
N LEU A 526 40.32 -19.89 6.43
CA LEU A 526 39.63 -20.53 5.32
C LEU A 526 39.53 -22.05 5.44
N GLY A 527 40.33 -22.69 6.31
CA GLY A 527 40.25 -24.13 6.63
C GLY A 527 40.45 -25.10 5.46
N PHE A 528 40.74 -24.62 4.23
CA PHE A 528 40.85 -25.41 3.01
C PHE A 528 41.92 -24.87 2.04
N GLU A 529 42.35 -25.75 1.12
CA GLU A 529 43.41 -25.67 0.11
C GLU A 529 43.30 -24.53 -0.95
N LEU A 530 42.74 -23.36 -0.66
CA LEU A 530 43.00 -22.19 -1.50
C LEU A 530 44.41 -21.72 -1.16
N ALA A 531 45.41 -22.06 -1.98
CA ALA A 531 46.80 -21.65 -1.83
C ALA A 531 46.90 -20.11 -1.75
N PRO A 532 46.93 -19.51 -0.54
CA PRO A 532 47.08 -18.05 -0.42
C PRO A 532 48.49 -17.68 -0.87
N GLU A 533 49.42 -18.64 -0.76
CA GLU A 533 50.80 -18.60 -1.18
C GLU A 533 50.95 -18.23 -2.67
N ALA A 534 50.06 -18.71 -3.56
CA ALA A 534 50.09 -18.35 -4.98
C ALA A 534 49.56 -16.92 -5.26
N VAL A 535 48.74 -16.38 -4.36
CA VAL A 535 48.20 -15.03 -4.45
C VAL A 535 49.24 -14.00 -3.99
N PHE A 536 50.01 -14.35 -2.95
CA PHE A 536 51.07 -13.52 -2.40
C PHE A 536 52.41 -13.69 -3.11
N SER A 537 52.63 -14.80 -3.84
CA SER A 537 53.80 -14.96 -4.71
C SER A 537 53.85 -13.90 -5.81
N ASP A 538 52.72 -13.60 -6.46
CA ASP A 538 52.66 -12.55 -7.49
C ASP A 538 53.02 -11.16 -6.94
N VAL A 539 52.65 -10.88 -5.68
CA VAL A 539 53.01 -9.62 -5.00
C VAL A 539 54.50 -9.60 -4.68
N LYS A 540 55.03 -10.73 -4.22
CA LYS A 540 56.44 -10.91 -3.91
C LYS A 540 57.32 -10.80 -5.16
N ASP A 541 56.93 -11.47 -6.25
CA ASP A 541 57.60 -11.42 -7.55
C ASP A 541 57.58 -10.00 -8.12
N TRP A 542 56.48 -9.25 -7.96
CA TRP A 542 56.42 -7.84 -8.36
C TRP A 542 57.39 -6.96 -7.56
N VAL A 543 57.48 -7.16 -6.23
CA VAL A 543 58.43 -6.44 -5.38
C VAL A 543 59.88 -6.81 -5.71
N GLU A 544 60.14 -8.08 -6.02
CA GLU A 544 61.47 -8.58 -6.43
C GLU A 544 61.88 -8.10 -7.83
N GLN A 545 60.93 -7.97 -8.77
CA GLN A 545 61.19 -7.38 -10.09
C GLN A 545 61.55 -5.89 -10.02
N GLN A 546 60.95 -5.14 -9.09
CA GLN A 546 61.31 -3.74 -8.84
C GLN A 546 62.73 -3.60 -8.24
N ARG A 547 63.20 -4.60 -7.48
CA ARG A 547 64.58 -4.68 -6.95
C ARG A 547 65.61 -4.94 -8.06
N LEU A 548 65.29 -5.74 -9.06
CA LEU A 548 66.20 -6.05 -10.17
C LEU A 548 66.52 -4.83 -11.06
N TYR A 549 65.62 -3.84 -11.11
CA TYR A 549 65.90 -2.55 -11.75
C TYR A 549 66.94 -1.69 -11.00
N GLU A 550 67.18 -1.93 -9.70
CA GLU A 550 68.24 -1.24 -8.94
C GLU A 550 69.64 -1.82 -9.23
N THR A 551 69.73 -3.11 -9.54
CA THR A 551 71.01 -3.76 -9.87
C THR A 551 71.44 -3.60 -11.33
N GLY A 552 70.53 -3.15 -12.21
CA GLY A 552 70.76 -3.01 -13.66
C GLY A 552 71.20 -1.61 -14.13
N CYS A 553 71.24 -0.62 -13.24
CA CYS A 553 71.84 0.70 -13.50
C CYS A 553 73.13 0.85 -12.69
N VAL A 554 74.17 0.14 -13.13
CA VAL A 554 75.57 0.49 -12.86
C VAL A 554 76.21 0.91 -14.17
#